data_AF-A0A356K2K6-F1
#
_entry.id   AF-A0A356K2K6-F1
#
_cell.length_a   1.000
_cell.length_b   1.000
_cell.length_c   1.000
_cell.angle_alpha   90.00
_cell.angle_beta   90.00
_cell.angle_gamma   90.00
#
_symmetry.space_group_name_H-M   'P 1'
#
loop_
_entity.id
_entity.type
_entity.pdbx_description
1 polymer ?
#
loop_
_entity_poly.entity_id
_entity_poly.type
_entity_poly.pdbx_seq_one_letter_code
_entity_poly.pdbx_strand_id
1 'polypeptide(L)'
;MNIYYLFKFMRLWGIFACITLLFSVLVIVSCNNIFKVSNKKIITLFIPLYNLLILLDIVNLNRWNFILLLFPVTNVFIIMIILYRLSIVFHTTKSFAFGLILFPVVYLPALNYSDKLDNRPTEEIEKEELKKETYNLLTEEELSELNKTTEEPKVDNVFKREIDEMPRPSAFKATKIKYDKILKDEEEKPTKIEKVEPVKVEEIEKPKKFVKDLKPNEEDDNIEIIEL
;
A
#
# COMPACT_ATOMS: atom_id res chain seq x y z
N MET A 1 -24.07 13.05 -47.22
CA MET A 1 -23.06 13.75 -46.38
C MET A 1 -23.14 13.33 -44.90
N ASN A 2 -24.33 13.33 -44.27
CA ASN A 2 -24.48 13.11 -42.82
C ASN A 2 -24.11 11.70 -42.32
N ILE A 3 -24.46 10.63 -43.05
CA ILE A 3 -24.10 9.25 -42.67
C ILE A 3 -22.57 9.07 -42.58
N TYR A 4 -21.82 9.66 -43.51
CA TYR A 4 -20.36 9.56 -43.52
C TYR A 4 -19.73 10.22 -42.28
N TYR A 5 -20.22 11.40 -41.88
CA TYR A 5 -19.78 12.07 -40.66
C TYR A 5 -20.16 11.30 -39.39
N LEU A 6 -21.33 10.64 -39.38
CA LEU A 6 -21.74 9.80 -38.26
C LEU A 6 -20.81 8.60 -38.07
N PHE A 7 -20.47 7.89 -39.16
CA PHE A 7 -19.50 6.78 -39.09
C PHE A 7 -18.09 7.26 -38.72
N LYS A 8 -17.66 8.42 -39.24
CA LYS A 8 -16.37 9.03 -38.86
C LYS A 8 -16.33 9.40 -37.37
N PHE A 9 -17.43 9.97 -36.85
CA PHE A 9 -17.60 10.30 -35.44
C PHE A 9 -17.59 9.04 -34.58
N MET A 10 -18.38 8.02 -34.94
CA MET A 10 -18.43 6.74 -34.23
C MET A 10 -17.06 6.04 -34.20
N ARG A 11 -16.29 6.09 -35.29
CA ARG A 11 -14.92 5.54 -35.32
C ARG A 11 -13.98 6.31 -34.38
N LEU A 12 -14.06 7.64 -34.37
CA LEU A 12 -13.27 8.48 -33.46
C LEU A 12 -13.62 8.17 -31.99
N TRP A 13 -14.91 8.00 -31.70
CA TRP A 13 -15.42 7.68 -30.36
C TRP A 13 -15.00 6.27 -29.90
N GLY A 14 -15.00 5.29 -30.81
CA GLY A 14 -14.50 3.95 -30.53
C GLY A 14 -12.99 3.91 -30.21
N ILE A 15 -12.17 4.65 -30.96
CA ILE A 15 -10.73 4.77 -30.69
C ILE A 15 -10.50 5.42 -29.32
N PHE A 16 -11.24 6.49 -29.02
CA PHE A 16 -11.21 7.15 -27.72
C PHE A 16 -11.59 6.19 -26.58
N ALA A 17 -12.67 5.41 -26.75
CA ALA A 17 -13.08 4.41 -25.76
C ALA A 17 -11.96 3.39 -25.48
N CYS A 18 -11.30 2.87 -26.52
CA CYS A 18 -10.16 1.95 -26.35
C CYS A 18 -8.99 2.59 -25.56
N ILE A 19 -8.66 3.86 -25.84
CA ILE A 19 -7.60 4.59 -25.14
C ILE A 19 -7.97 4.79 -23.66
N THR A 20 -9.21 5.20 -23.39
CA THR A 20 -9.69 5.39 -22.01
C THR A 20 -9.72 4.08 -21.21
N LEU A 21 -10.05 2.96 -21.86
CA LEU A 21 -10.03 1.64 -21.24
C LEU A 21 -8.60 1.24 -20.86
N LEU A 22 -7.63 1.41 -21.78
CA LEU A 22 -6.22 1.16 -21.50
C LEU A 22 -5.71 2.00 -20.32
N PHE A 23 -6.05 3.30 -20.31
CA PHE A 23 -5.68 4.19 -19.22
C PHE A 23 -6.37 3.81 -17.90
N SER A 24 -7.61 3.33 -17.93
CA SER A 24 -8.31 2.84 -16.74
C SER A 24 -7.59 1.66 -16.10
N VAL A 25 -7.06 0.71 -16.89
CA VAL A 25 -6.28 -0.42 -16.36
C VAL A 25 -5.02 0.08 -15.67
N LEU A 26 -4.33 1.06 -16.27
CA LEU A 26 -3.17 1.68 -15.67
C LEU A 26 -3.49 2.34 -14.32
N VAL A 27 -4.61 3.08 -14.24
CA VAL A 27 -5.06 3.71 -12.99
C VAL A 27 -5.36 2.65 -11.93
N ILE A 28 -5.96 1.51 -12.27
CA ILE A 28 -6.24 0.42 -11.33
C ILE A 28 -4.94 -0.11 -10.71
N VAL A 29 -3.91 -0.35 -11.51
CA VAL A 29 -2.60 -0.80 -10.98
C VAL A 29 -1.96 0.29 -10.13
N SER A 30 -2.08 1.54 -10.58
CA SER A 30 -1.36 2.69 -10.04
C SER A 30 -2.08 3.43 -8.91
N CYS A 31 -3.29 3.07 -8.51
CA CYS A 31 -4.04 3.77 -7.44
C CYS A 31 -4.27 2.93 -6.17
N ASN A 32 -3.67 1.74 -6.08
CA ASN A 32 -3.86 0.85 -4.93
C ASN A 32 -3.50 1.48 -3.58
N ASN A 33 -2.29 2.03 -3.43
CA ASN A 33 -1.88 2.65 -2.15
C ASN A 33 -2.59 4.00 -1.90
N ILE A 34 -2.84 4.80 -2.94
CA ILE A 34 -3.61 6.05 -2.84
C ILE A 34 -4.97 5.82 -2.17
N PHE A 35 -5.66 4.73 -2.54
CA PHE A 35 -6.96 4.37 -1.95
C PHE A 35 -6.84 3.90 -0.49
N LYS A 36 -5.75 3.18 -0.15
CA LYS A 36 -5.47 2.75 1.23
C LYS A 36 -5.22 3.95 2.14
N VAL A 37 -4.35 4.87 1.73
CA VAL A 37 -4.05 6.12 2.47
C VAL A 37 -5.29 6.98 2.61
N SER A 38 -6.16 6.97 1.60
CA SER A 38 -7.43 7.71 1.62
C SER A 38 -8.58 7.05 2.36
N ASN A 39 -8.35 5.93 3.06
CA ASN A 39 -9.39 5.16 3.77
C ASN A 39 -10.60 4.80 2.87
N LYS A 40 -10.35 4.54 1.57
CA LYS A 40 -11.37 4.10 0.60
C LYS A 40 -11.24 2.60 0.36
N LYS A 41 -12.37 1.95 0.03
CA LYS A 41 -12.39 0.51 -0.27
C LYS A 41 -11.61 0.22 -1.56
N ILE A 42 -10.66 -0.72 -1.50
CA ILE A 42 -9.85 -1.16 -2.66
C ILE A 42 -10.72 -1.85 -3.72
N ILE A 43 -11.76 -2.57 -3.31
CA ILE A 43 -12.68 -3.25 -4.25
C ILE A 43 -13.30 -2.26 -5.25
N THR A 44 -13.51 -1.02 -4.82
CA THR A 44 -14.14 0.00 -5.65
C THR A 44 -13.22 0.53 -6.74
N LEU A 45 -11.91 0.29 -6.63
CA LEU A 45 -10.92 0.64 -7.65
C LEU A 45 -11.12 -0.18 -8.93
N PHE A 46 -11.51 -1.45 -8.82
CA PHE A 46 -11.70 -2.35 -9.96
C PHE A 46 -12.89 -1.97 -10.85
N ILE A 47 -13.83 -1.18 -10.34
CA ILE A 47 -15.02 -0.74 -11.07
C ILE A 47 -14.70 0.60 -11.74
N PRO A 48 -14.51 0.69 -13.07
CA PRO A 48 -13.95 1.87 -13.72
C PRO A 48 -14.71 3.17 -13.47
N LEU A 49 -16.04 3.13 -13.48
CA LEU A 49 -16.89 4.31 -13.24
C LEU A 49 -16.81 4.77 -11.78
N TYR A 50 -16.88 3.84 -10.84
CA TYR A 50 -16.83 4.15 -9.42
C TYR A 50 -15.44 4.60 -8.95
N ASN A 51 -14.38 4.05 -9.56
CA ASN A 51 -12.99 4.48 -9.34
C ASN A 51 -12.85 5.99 -9.60
N LEU A 52 -13.38 6.48 -10.74
CA LEU A 52 -13.34 7.91 -11.06
C LEU A 52 -14.08 8.76 -10.01
N LEU A 53 -15.27 8.35 -9.58
CA LEU A 53 -16.02 9.06 -8.53
C LEU A 53 -15.23 9.15 -7.22
N ILE A 54 -14.61 8.06 -6.79
CA ILE A 54 -13.78 8.07 -5.58
C ILE A 54 -12.54 8.93 -5.78
N LEU A 55 -11.92 8.91 -6.97
CA LEU A 55 -10.78 9.76 -7.25
C LEU A 55 -11.15 11.25 -7.15
N LEU A 56 -12.34 11.63 -7.62
CA LEU A 56 -12.88 12.98 -7.41
C LEU A 56 -13.04 13.30 -5.92
N ASP A 57 -13.57 12.36 -5.13
CA ASP A 57 -13.74 12.53 -3.67
C ASP A 57 -12.39 12.67 -2.96
N ILE A 58 -11.38 11.86 -3.30
CA ILE A 58 -10.01 11.92 -2.74
C ILE A 58 -9.42 13.31 -3.01
N VAL A 59 -9.65 13.80 -4.23
CA VAL A 59 -9.13 15.08 -4.69
C VAL A 59 -10.01 16.25 -4.22
N ASN A 60 -11.04 16.01 -3.39
CA ASN A 60 -11.99 16.99 -2.87
C ASN A 60 -12.68 17.82 -3.97
N LEU A 61 -12.94 17.22 -5.14
CA LEU A 61 -13.69 17.84 -6.24
C LEU A 61 -15.17 17.52 -6.13
N ASN A 62 -16.00 18.40 -6.71
CA ASN A 62 -17.44 18.16 -6.75
C ASN A 62 -17.76 16.91 -7.60
N ARG A 63 -18.61 16.01 -7.07
CA ARG A 63 -19.01 14.76 -7.76
C ARG A 63 -19.70 15.01 -9.11
N TRP A 64 -20.29 16.18 -9.31
CA TRP A 64 -20.85 16.59 -10.61
C TRP A 64 -19.82 16.66 -11.74
N ASN A 65 -18.53 16.84 -11.43
CA ASN A 65 -17.45 16.78 -12.42
C ASN A 65 -17.35 15.42 -13.13
N PHE A 66 -17.98 14.38 -12.56
CA PHE A 66 -18.13 13.09 -13.21
C PHE A 66 -18.92 13.15 -14.52
N ILE A 67 -19.95 14.01 -14.60
CA ILE A 67 -20.72 14.19 -15.84
C ILE A 67 -19.82 14.75 -16.96
N LEU A 68 -18.84 15.58 -16.61
CA LEU A 68 -17.91 16.17 -17.58
C LEU A 68 -16.86 15.17 -18.07
N LEU A 69 -16.60 14.08 -17.34
CA LEU A 69 -15.71 12.98 -17.79
C LEU A 69 -16.32 12.17 -18.95
N LEU A 70 -17.65 12.16 -19.11
CA LEU A 70 -18.30 11.42 -20.20
C LEU A 70 -18.07 12.07 -21.59
N PHE A 71 -17.83 13.37 -21.63
CA PHE A 71 -17.64 14.10 -22.87
C PHE A 71 -16.16 14.13 -23.26
N PRO A 72 -15.78 13.72 -24.49
CA PRO A 72 -14.37 13.48 -24.84
C PRO A 72 -13.47 14.71 -24.72
N VAL A 73 -13.99 15.90 -25.01
CA VAL A 73 -13.23 17.16 -24.92
C VAL A 73 -13.01 17.57 -23.46
N THR A 74 -14.09 17.63 -22.67
CA THR A 74 -14.01 18.03 -21.25
C THR A 74 -13.36 16.97 -20.38
N ASN A 75 -13.38 15.70 -20.79
CA ASN A 75 -12.70 14.59 -20.12
C ASN A 75 -11.21 14.91 -19.90
N VAL A 76 -10.52 15.37 -20.96
CA VAL A 76 -9.09 15.69 -20.89
C VAL A 76 -8.83 16.85 -19.92
N PHE A 77 -9.67 17.89 -19.94
CA PHE A 77 -9.55 19.03 -19.02
C PHE A 77 -9.77 18.62 -17.56
N ILE A 78 -10.81 17.82 -17.29
CA ILE A 78 -11.11 17.35 -15.93
C ILE A 78 -10.00 16.44 -15.42
N ILE A 79 -9.48 15.53 -16.24
CA ILE A 79 -8.33 14.68 -15.88
C ILE A 79 -7.14 15.57 -15.50
N MET A 80 -6.82 16.60 -16.28
CA MET A 80 -5.71 17.50 -15.96
C MET A 80 -5.89 18.21 -14.61
N ILE A 81 -7.11 18.64 -14.29
CA ILE A 81 -7.44 19.24 -12.99
C ILE A 81 -7.32 18.21 -11.85
N ILE A 82 -7.81 16.99 -12.05
CA ILE A 82 -7.70 15.90 -11.08
C ILE A 82 -6.22 15.63 -10.78
N LEU A 83 -5.39 15.48 -11.80
CA LEU A 83 -3.95 15.21 -11.67
C LEU A 83 -3.23 16.33 -10.91
N TYR A 84 -3.52 17.59 -11.24
CA TYR A 84 -2.96 18.74 -10.53
C TYR A 84 -3.36 18.76 -9.05
N ARG A 85 -4.65 18.59 -8.76
CA ARG A 85 -5.13 18.62 -7.38
C ARG A 85 -4.69 17.38 -6.59
N LEU A 86 -4.50 16.24 -7.24
CA LEU A 86 -3.90 15.04 -6.64
C LEU A 86 -2.49 15.35 -6.13
N SER A 87 -1.69 16.05 -6.92
CA SER A 87 -0.35 16.50 -6.51
C SER A 87 -0.37 17.41 -5.27
N ILE A 88 -1.39 18.28 -5.14
CA ILE A 88 -1.58 19.15 -3.97
C ILE A 88 -1.99 18.35 -2.74
N VAL A 89 -2.94 17.42 -2.88
CA VAL A 89 -3.44 16.61 -1.76
C VAL A 89 -2.32 15.75 -1.15
N PHE A 90 -1.39 15.28 -1.98
CA PHE A 90 -0.25 14.47 -1.56
C PHE A 90 1.04 15.28 -1.29
N HIS A 91 0.95 16.61 -1.13
CA HIS A 91 2.06 17.51 -0.78
C HIS A 91 3.33 17.32 -1.63
N THR A 92 3.15 17.06 -2.91
CA THR A 92 4.27 16.81 -3.83
C THR A 92 4.89 18.11 -4.35
N THR A 93 6.12 18.04 -4.87
CA THR A 93 6.82 19.22 -5.41
C THR A 93 6.13 19.76 -6.67
N LYS A 94 6.25 21.07 -6.93
CA LYS A 94 5.67 21.71 -8.14
C LYS A 94 6.17 21.10 -9.45
N SER A 95 7.44 20.68 -9.49
CA SER A 95 8.02 19.98 -10.65
C SER A 95 7.40 18.60 -10.84
N PHE A 96 7.12 17.89 -9.76
CA PHE A 96 6.40 16.61 -9.80
C PHE A 96 4.96 16.79 -10.28
N ALA A 97 4.27 17.86 -9.82
CA ALA A 97 2.92 18.22 -10.29
C ALA A 97 2.86 18.38 -11.81
N PHE A 98 3.83 19.11 -12.36
CA PHE A 98 3.91 19.35 -13.80
C PHE A 98 4.24 18.07 -14.58
N GLY A 99 5.15 17.24 -14.04
CA GLY A 99 5.44 15.91 -14.57
C GLY A 99 4.20 14.99 -14.58
N LEU A 100 3.37 15.07 -13.55
CA LEU A 100 2.14 14.31 -13.41
C LEU A 100 1.09 14.72 -14.46
N ILE A 101 1.04 16.00 -14.84
CA ILE A 101 0.15 16.49 -15.90
C ILE A 101 0.66 16.07 -17.29
N LEU A 102 1.96 16.22 -17.58
CA LEU A 102 2.51 15.93 -18.90
C LEU A 102 2.65 14.42 -19.16
N PHE A 103 3.05 13.66 -18.15
CA PHE A 103 3.34 12.22 -18.23
C PHE A 103 2.66 11.45 -17.08
N PRO A 104 1.31 11.45 -17.01
CA PRO A 104 0.58 10.79 -15.94
C PRO A 104 0.88 9.29 -15.87
N VAL A 105 1.25 8.68 -17.00
CA VAL A 105 1.51 7.24 -17.09
C VAL A 105 2.65 6.78 -16.18
N VAL A 106 3.67 7.63 -15.97
CA VAL A 106 4.85 7.31 -15.16
C VAL A 106 4.72 7.92 -13.76
N TYR A 107 4.30 9.18 -13.69
CA TYR A 107 4.26 9.93 -12.44
C TYR A 107 3.14 9.48 -11.49
N LEU A 108 2.04 8.93 -12.00
CA LEU A 108 0.94 8.44 -11.18
C LEU A 108 1.31 7.15 -10.41
N PRO A 109 1.89 6.11 -11.03
CA PRO A 109 2.45 5.00 -10.27
C PRO A 109 3.65 5.41 -9.41
N ALA A 110 4.52 6.33 -9.86
CA ALA A 110 5.60 6.85 -9.03
C ALA A 110 5.08 7.52 -7.75
N LEU A 111 3.95 8.24 -7.82
CA LEU A 111 3.27 8.79 -6.66
C LEU A 111 2.78 7.67 -5.74
N ASN A 112 2.14 6.64 -6.30
CA ASN A 112 1.55 5.54 -5.53
C ASN A 112 2.55 4.72 -4.70
N TYR A 113 3.75 4.54 -5.23
CA TYR A 113 4.83 3.79 -4.57
C TYR A 113 5.79 4.71 -3.82
N SER A 114 5.49 6.00 -3.71
CA SER A 114 6.28 6.94 -2.90
C SER A 114 6.15 6.60 -1.43
N ASP A 115 7.27 6.58 -0.72
CA ASP A 115 7.33 6.35 0.73
C ASP A 115 6.65 7.47 1.54
N LYS A 116 6.57 8.67 0.95
CA LYS A 116 5.95 9.87 1.56
C LYS A 116 4.49 10.07 1.14
N LEU A 117 3.78 8.99 0.80
CA LEU A 117 2.38 9.09 0.37
C LEU A 117 1.48 9.39 1.58
N ASP A 118 1.21 10.67 1.83
CA ASP A 118 0.33 11.14 2.90
C ASP A 118 -0.72 12.10 2.32
N ASN A 119 -1.98 11.96 2.73
CA ASN A 119 -3.11 12.81 2.34
C ASN A 119 -3.65 13.68 3.49
N ARG A 120 -3.01 13.65 4.66
CA ARG A 120 -3.36 14.51 5.80
C ARG A 120 -3.17 15.98 5.46
N PRO A 121 -3.90 16.90 6.11
CA PRO A 121 -3.66 18.33 5.95
C PRO A 121 -2.22 18.69 6.38
N THR A 122 -1.59 19.63 5.66
CA THR A 122 -0.20 20.06 5.90
C THR A 122 0.04 20.46 7.35
N GLU A 123 -0.94 21.08 8.01
CA GLU A 123 -0.84 21.51 9.41
C GLU A 123 -0.60 20.36 10.39
N GLU A 124 -1.13 19.16 10.13
CA GLU A 124 -0.91 18.00 11.00
C GLU A 124 0.50 17.44 10.83
N ILE A 125 1.01 17.47 9.60
CA ILE A 125 2.37 17.03 9.26
C ILE A 125 3.39 17.96 9.94
N GLU A 126 3.22 19.28 9.80
CA GLU A 126 4.08 20.28 10.43
C GLU A 126 4.10 20.16 11.96
N LYS A 127 2.94 19.94 12.60
CA LYS A 127 2.85 19.72 14.05
C LYS A 127 3.57 18.45 14.50
N GLU A 128 3.54 17.40 13.69
CA GLU A 128 4.21 16.13 14.00
C GLU A 128 5.73 16.24 13.82
N GLU A 129 6.19 16.94 12.78
CA GLU A 129 7.60 17.27 12.56
C GLU A 129 8.13 18.15 13.69
N LEU A 130 7.41 19.20 14.08
CA LEU A 130 7.78 20.07 15.19
C LEU A 130 7.89 19.31 16.52
N LYS A 131 6.97 18.36 16.77
CA LYS A 131 7.05 17.48 17.95
C LYS A 131 8.33 16.65 17.94
N LYS A 132 8.65 16.01 16.80
CA LYS A 132 9.87 15.19 16.64
C LYS A 132 11.13 16.01 16.86
N GLU A 133 11.19 17.22 16.29
CA GLU A 133 12.31 18.15 16.50
C GLU A 133 12.45 18.52 17.99
N THR A 134 11.33 18.84 18.65
CA THR A 134 11.32 19.16 20.09
C THR A 134 11.84 17.98 20.94
N TYR A 135 11.44 16.74 20.65
CA TYR A 135 11.93 15.56 21.37
C TYR A 135 13.44 15.36 21.19
N ASN A 136 13.96 15.55 19.98
CA ASN A 136 15.39 15.43 19.71
C ASN A 136 16.19 16.48 20.47
N LEU A 137 15.72 17.74 20.47
CA LEU A 137 16.36 18.83 21.21
C LEU A 137 16.37 18.56 22.72
N LEU A 138 15.25 18.11 23.28
CA LEU A 138 15.16 17.76 24.70
C LEU A 138 16.16 16.65 25.07
N THR A 139 16.27 15.64 24.21
CA THR A 139 17.21 14.52 24.41
C THR A 139 18.67 14.97 24.33
N GLU A 140 19.00 15.87 23.39
CA GLU A 140 20.34 16.45 23.26
C GLU A 140 20.70 17.32 24.47
N GLU A 141 19.75 18.10 24.99
CA GLU A 141 19.91 18.89 26.20
C GLU A 141 20.15 17.98 27.42
N GLU A 142 19.33 16.95 27.64
CA GLU A 142 19.53 15.95 28.70
C GLU A 142 20.91 15.26 28.61
N LEU A 143 21.33 14.85 27.40
CA LEU A 143 22.66 14.29 27.16
C LEU A 143 23.78 15.28 27.46
N SER A 144 23.58 16.57 27.16
CA SER A 144 24.56 17.62 27.44
C SER A 144 24.69 17.88 28.95
N GLU A 145 23.60 17.78 29.70
CA GLU A 145 23.58 17.91 31.16
C GLU A 145 24.26 16.71 31.82
N LEU A 146 23.99 15.49 31.34
CA LEU A 146 24.66 14.26 31.79
C LEU A 146 26.18 14.33 31.57
N ASN A 147 26.62 14.82 30.41
CA ASN A 147 28.04 14.98 30.11
C ASN A 147 28.71 16.11 30.91
N LYS A 148 27.98 17.16 31.30
CA LYS A 148 28.49 18.21 32.21
C LYS A 148 28.61 17.74 33.66
N THR A 149 27.72 16.84 34.09
CA THR A 149 27.67 16.34 35.47
C THR A 149 28.63 15.18 35.70
N THR A 150 29.09 14.53 34.64
CA THR A 150 30.23 13.62 34.70
C THR A 150 31.50 14.45 34.84
N GLU A 151 31.76 14.99 36.03
CA GLU A 151 33.11 15.30 36.44
C GLU A 151 33.92 14.02 36.19
N GLU A 152 34.87 14.06 35.25
CA GLU A 152 35.86 13.00 35.11
C GLU A 152 36.37 12.69 36.52
N PRO A 153 36.19 11.46 37.05
CA PRO A 153 36.70 11.16 38.38
C PRO A 153 38.17 11.53 38.34
N LYS A 154 38.59 12.44 39.23
CA LYS A 154 40.00 12.78 39.38
C LYS A 154 40.69 11.52 39.87
N VAL A 155 41.14 10.70 38.92
CA VAL A 155 41.83 9.46 39.19
C VAL A 155 43.16 9.88 39.77
N ASP A 156 43.27 9.85 41.09
CA ASP A 156 44.57 9.90 41.73
C ASP A 156 45.42 8.80 41.10
N ASN A 157 46.60 9.19 40.59
CA ASN A 157 47.54 8.34 39.83
C ASN A 157 48.12 7.17 40.67
N VAL A 158 47.46 6.75 41.74
CA VAL A 158 47.89 5.78 42.76
C VAL A 158 47.90 4.35 42.21
N PHE A 159 47.22 4.08 41.09
CA PHE A 159 47.22 2.77 40.42
C PHE A 159 47.74 2.85 38.98
N LYS A 160 48.94 3.39 38.77
CA LYS A 160 49.74 3.10 37.57
C LYS A 160 50.58 1.86 37.81
N ARG A 161 49.95 0.68 37.75
CA ARG A 161 50.68 -0.52 37.30
C ARG A 161 50.53 -0.54 35.78
N GLU A 162 51.65 -0.64 35.06
CA GLU A 162 51.63 -1.06 33.67
C GLU A 162 50.98 -2.44 33.65
N ILE A 163 49.75 -2.50 33.17
CA ILE A 163 49.06 -3.77 32.93
C ILE A 163 49.61 -4.21 31.58
N ASP A 164 50.28 -5.37 31.54
CA ASP A 164 50.69 -5.98 30.27
C ASP A 164 49.46 -6.12 29.38
N GLU A 165 49.37 -5.28 28.34
CA GLU A 165 48.30 -5.35 27.37
C GLU A 165 48.38 -6.71 26.69
N MET A 166 47.43 -7.60 26.97
CA MET A 166 47.25 -8.78 26.15
C MET A 166 47.04 -8.33 24.70
N PRO A 167 47.73 -8.96 23.72
CA PRO A 167 47.58 -8.55 22.33
C PRO A 167 46.11 -8.62 21.96
N ARG A 168 45.56 -7.50 21.48
CA ARG A 168 44.17 -7.45 21.03
C ARG A 168 43.99 -8.57 20.01
N PRO A 169 43.06 -9.53 20.22
CA PRO A 169 42.81 -10.56 19.23
C PRO A 169 42.50 -9.86 17.91
N SER A 170 43.21 -10.24 16.84
CA SER A 170 43.03 -9.64 15.52
C SER A 170 41.55 -9.66 15.18
N ALA A 171 40.99 -8.52 14.79
CA ALA A 171 39.58 -8.43 14.42
C ALA A 171 39.24 -9.54 13.44
N PHE A 172 38.33 -10.44 13.82
CA PHE A 172 37.84 -11.47 12.92
C PHE A 172 37.26 -10.76 11.69
N LYS A 173 37.91 -10.95 10.54
CA LYS A 173 37.37 -10.46 9.26
C LYS A 173 36.10 -11.25 9.00
N ALA A 174 34.95 -10.68 9.34
CA ALA A 174 33.66 -11.22 8.92
C ALA A 174 33.64 -11.23 7.39
N THR A 175 33.63 -12.43 6.79
CA THR A 175 33.37 -12.58 5.36
C THR A 175 31.98 -12.01 5.11
N LYS A 176 31.87 -10.89 4.38
CA LYS A 176 30.57 -10.33 3.98
C LYS A 176 29.80 -11.41 3.24
N ILE A 177 28.77 -11.95 3.90
CA ILE A 177 27.83 -12.87 3.26
C ILE A 177 27.09 -12.04 2.21
N LYS A 178 27.28 -12.37 0.92
CA LYS A 178 26.53 -11.73 -0.16
C LYS A 178 25.08 -12.20 -0.08
N TYR A 179 24.20 -11.35 0.42
CA TYR A 179 22.76 -11.59 0.50
C TYR A 179 22.15 -11.98 -0.87
N ASP A 180 22.72 -11.49 -1.97
CA ASP A 180 22.29 -11.84 -3.35
C ASP A 180 22.42 -13.33 -3.70
N LYS A 181 23.28 -14.11 -3.04
CA LYS A 181 23.36 -15.56 -3.27
C LYS A 181 22.25 -16.30 -2.53
N ILE A 182 21.94 -15.87 -1.31
CA ILE A 182 20.89 -16.48 -0.48
C ILE A 182 19.52 -16.29 -1.13
N LEU A 183 19.28 -15.12 -1.73
CA LEU A 183 18.02 -14.83 -2.46
C LEU A 183 17.89 -15.62 -3.77
N LYS A 184 19.00 -15.97 -4.43
CA LYS A 184 18.97 -16.73 -5.68
C LYS A 184 18.76 -18.23 -5.46
N ASP A 185 19.22 -18.75 -4.33
CA ASP A 185 19.05 -20.17 -3.98
C ASP A 185 17.58 -20.50 -3.64
N GLU A 186 16.74 -19.50 -3.32
CA GLU A 186 15.27 -19.68 -3.19
C GLU A 186 14.51 -19.57 -4.52
N GLU A 187 15.12 -19.02 -5.59
CA GLU A 187 14.49 -18.86 -6.91
C GLU A 187 14.62 -20.11 -7.82
N GLU A 188 15.41 -21.12 -7.45
CA GLU A 188 15.44 -22.42 -8.12
C GLU A 188 14.25 -23.30 -7.68
N LYS A 189 13.10 -22.93 -8.24
CA LYS A 189 11.86 -23.69 -8.37
C LYS A 189 12.10 -25.22 -8.43
N PRO A 190 11.58 -26.03 -7.48
CA PRO A 190 11.59 -27.47 -7.65
C PRO A 190 10.71 -27.88 -8.84
N THR A 191 11.33 -28.69 -9.67
CA THR A 191 10.86 -29.37 -10.87
C THR A 191 9.44 -29.91 -10.79
N LYS A 192 8.64 -29.51 -11.80
CA LYS A 192 7.55 -30.22 -12.48
C LYS A 192 7.09 -31.54 -11.79
N ILE A 193 5.97 -31.47 -11.07
CA ILE A 193 5.24 -32.66 -10.62
C ILE A 193 4.58 -33.29 -11.86
N GLU A 194 5.04 -34.48 -12.22
CA GLU A 194 4.43 -35.31 -13.27
C GLU A 194 3.09 -35.84 -12.77
N LYS A 195 2.09 -35.84 -13.65
CA LYS A 195 0.68 -36.14 -13.36
C LYS A 195 0.56 -37.63 -12.97
N VAL A 196 0.39 -37.91 -11.68
CA VAL A 196 0.14 -39.29 -11.19
C VAL A 196 -1.32 -39.64 -11.42
N GLU A 197 -1.57 -40.75 -12.13
CA GLU A 197 -2.89 -41.31 -12.41
C GLU A 197 -3.62 -41.72 -11.10
N PRO A 198 -4.96 -41.61 -11.02
CA PRO A 198 -5.68 -41.90 -9.80
C PRO A 198 -5.69 -43.40 -9.49
N VAL A 199 -5.06 -43.78 -8.39
CA VAL A 199 -5.10 -45.13 -7.81
C VAL A 199 -6.49 -45.36 -7.20
N LYS A 200 -7.17 -46.44 -7.63
CA LYS A 200 -8.40 -46.96 -7.01
C LYS A 200 -8.13 -47.34 -5.56
N VAL A 201 -8.95 -46.82 -4.65
CA VAL A 201 -8.92 -47.21 -3.23
C VAL A 201 -10.09 -48.16 -2.98
N GLU A 202 -9.78 -49.41 -2.63
CA GLU A 202 -10.74 -50.38 -2.07
C GLU A 202 -11.06 -50.00 -0.61
N GLU A 203 -12.34 -50.11 -0.23
CA GLU A 203 -12.84 -49.80 1.11
C GLU A 203 -12.24 -50.71 2.18
N ILE A 204 -11.67 -50.11 3.23
CA ILE A 204 -11.25 -50.81 4.43
C ILE A 204 -12.21 -50.41 5.57
N GLU A 205 -12.82 -51.44 6.16
CA GLU A 205 -13.83 -51.37 7.22
C GLU A 205 -13.34 -50.63 8.48
N LYS A 206 -14.18 -49.75 9.05
CA LYS A 206 -13.93 -49.09 10.34
C LYS A 206 -14.48 -49.94 11.50
N PRO A 207 -13.70 -50.19 12.58
CA PRO A 207 -14.17 -50.94 13.75
C PRO A 207 -15.06 -50.11 14.68
N LYS A 208 -15.97 -50.83 15.37
CA LYS A 208 -17.03 -50.35 16.29
C LYS A 208 -16.51 -49.92 17.67
N LYS A 209 -17.39 -49.14 18.35
CA LYS A 209 -17.60 -48.96 19.82
C LYS A 209 -16.64 -47.97 20.51
N PHE A 210 -17.00 -47.12 21.49
CA PHE A 210 -18.01 -47.12 22.57
C PHE A 210 -18.15 -45.67 23.12
N VAL A 211 -19.35 -45.08 23.24
CA VAL A 211 -19.78 -44.13 24.31
C VAL A 211 -21.33 -44.08 24.26
N LYS A 212 -22.07 -44.86 25.06
CA LYS A 212 -22.70 -44.54 26.37
C LYS A 212 -23.56 -43.25 26.40
N ASP A 213 -24.82 -43.46 26.05
CA ASP A 213 -26.07 -43.01 26.70
C ASP A 213 -26.03 -41.76 27.60
N LEU A 214 -26.73 -40.71 27.17
CA LEU A 214 -27.50 -39.80 28.04
C LEU A 214 -28.60 -39.13 27.19
N LYS A 215 -29.87 -39.50 27.41
CA LYS A 215 -31.06 -38.68 27.08
C LYS A 215 -31.58 -38.09 28.40
N PRO A 216 -32.19 -36.90 28.40
CA PRO A 216 -33.65 -36.89 28.50
C PRO A 216 -34.38 -35.82 27.66
N ASN A 217 -35.57 -36.24 27.22
CA ASN A 217 -36.84 -35.51 27.09
C ASN A 217 -37.02 -34.46 25.97
N GLU A 218 -37.69 -34.94 24.92
CA GLU A 218 -38.62 -34.17 24.09
C GLU A 218 -39.92 -33.96 24.89
N GLU A 219 -40.42 -32.73 24.93
CA GLU A 219 -41.85 -32.42 24.94
C GLU A 219 -42.04 -30.92 24.66
N ASP A 220 -43.15 -30.63 23.97
CA ASP A 220 -43.89 -29.36 23.89
C ASP A 220 -43.73 -28.45 22.66
N ASP A 221 -44.81 -28.51 21.87
CA ASP A 221 -45.62 -27.38 21.37
C ASP A 221 -45.34 -26.81 19.98
N ASN A 222 -45.93 -27.49 19.00
CA ASN A 222 -46.43 -26.87 17.77
C ASN A 222 -47.53 -25.85 18.10
N ILE A 223 -47.30 -24.57 17.80
CA ILE A 223 -48.35 -23.55 17.78
C ILE A 223 -48.65 -23.23 16.32
N GLU A 224 -49.89 -23.55 15.93
CA GLU A 224 -50.51 -23.22 14.66
C GLU A 224 -50.64 -21.70 14.48
N ILE A 225 -50.36 -21.25 13.26
CA ILE A 225 -50.54 -19.88 12.79
C ILE A 225 -52.02 -19.71 12.45
N ILE A 226 -52.72 -18.81 13.14
CA ILE A 226 -54.04 -18.32 12.74
C ILE A 226 -53.84 -16.92 12.16
N GLU A 227 -54.12 -16.76 10.87
CA GLU A 227 -54.24 -15.46 10.20
C GLU A 227 -55.50 -14.73 10.69
N LEU A 228 -55.33 -13.44 11.03
CA LEU A 228 -56.38 -12.42 11.08
C LEU A 228 -55.93 -11.23 10.23
#